data_AF-A0A098EAE9-F1
#
_entry.id   AF-A0A098EAE9-F1
#
_cell.length_a   1.000
_cell.length_b   1.000
_cell.length_c   1.000
_cell.angle_alpha   90.00
_cell.angle_beta   90.00
_cell.angle_gamma   90.00
#
_symmetry.space_group_name_H-M   'P 1'
#
loop_
_entity.id
_entity.type
_entity.pdbx_description
1 polymer ?
#
loop_
_entity_poly.entity_id
_entity_poly.type
_entity_poly.pdbx_seq_one_letter_code
_entity_poly.pdbx_strand_id
1 'polypeptide(L)' 'MDVVIIVAIIVIFALIFDYFNGFHDAANILATTVSTRALSPKKALILGVTFQFIGAVSVVSILCNGRNCAFY' A
#
# COMPACT_ATOMS: atom_id res chain seq x y z
N MET A 1 19.26 -2.53 -27.60
CA MET A 1 19.09 -2.07 -26.21
C MET A 1 17.66 -1.56 -26.08
N ASP A 2 16.66 -2.45 -25.94
CA ASP A 2 15.32 -2.09 -26.46
C ASP A 2 14.15 -2.28 -25.50
N VAL A 3 14.02 -3.40 -24.78
CA VAL A 3 12.82 -3.64 -23.93
C VAL A 3 13.18 -3.71 -22.44
N VAL A 4 14.31 -4.31 -22.09
CA VAL A 4 14.73 -4.50 -20.69
C VAL A 4 14.93 -3.17 -19.97
N ILE A 5 15.52 -2.17 -20.64
CA ILE A 5 15.73 -0.83 -20.06
C ILE A 5 14.39 -0.13 -19.81
N ILE A 6 13.45 -0.24 -20.76
CA ILE A 6 12.11 0.34 -20.61
C ILE A 6 11.36 -0.33 -19.46
N VAL A 7 11.40 -1.67 -19.37
CA VAL A 7 10.78 -2.41 -18.27
C VAL A 7 11.40 -2.03 -16.93
N ALA A 8 12.73 -1.91 -16.84
CA ALA A 8 13.40 -1.49 -15.61
C ALA A 8 12.95 -0.10 -15.15
N ILE A 9 12.80 0.85 -16.08
CA ILE A 9 12.28 2.19 -15.79
C ILE A 9 10.84 2.11 -15.29
N ILE A 10 9.97 1.35 -15.97
CA ILE A 10 8.57 1.18 -15.55
C ILE A 10 8.49 0.59 -14.15
N VAL A 11 9.27 -0.44 -13.84
CA VAL A 11 9.29 -1.06 -12.51
C VAL A 11 9.75 -0.06 -11.45
N ILE A 12 10.78 0.74 -11.72
CA ILE A 12 11.24 1.77 -10.78
C ILE A 12 10.14 2.79 -10.51
N PHE A 13 9.48 3.31 -11.55
CA PHE A 13 8.38 4.26 -11.39
C PHE A 13 7.17 3.65 -10.69
N ALA A 14 6.84 2.38 -10.98
CA ALA A 14 5.77 1.65 -10.30
C ALA A 14 6.06 1.51 -8.80
N LEU A 15 7.28 1.13 -8.42
CA LEU A 15 7.69 1.05 -7.02
C LEU A 15 7.62 2.40 -6.30
N ILE A 16 8.04 3.47 -6.98
CA ILE A 16 7.95 4.84 -6.43
C ILE A 16 6.49 5.27 -6.26
N PHE A 17 5.64 4.98 -7.25
CA PHE A 17 4.21 5.27 -7.20
C PHE A 17 3.53 4.53 -6.05
N ASP A 18 3.72 3.22 -5.95
CA ASP A 18 3.15 2.38 -4.89
C ASP A 18 3.60 2.82 -3.50
N TYR A 19 4.86 3.25 -3.37
CA TYR A 19 5.36 3.86 -2.13
C TYR A 19 4.54 5.11 -1.77
N PHE A 20 4.43 6.09 -2.68
CA PHE A 20 3.69 7.31 -2.38
C PHE A 20 2.20 7.06 -2.11
N ASN A 21 1.58 6.11 -2.80
CA ASN A 21 0.20 5.70 -2.52
C ASN A 21 0.06 5.11 -1.11
N GLY A 22 0.97 4.20 -0.72
CA GLY A 22 0.98 3.64 0.65
C GLY A 22 1.14 4.71 1.73
N PHE A 23 1.93 5.76 1.47
CA PHE A 23 2.06 6.90 2.39
C PHE A 23 0.78 7.71 2.53
N HIS A 24 0.05 7.91 1.44
CA HIS A 24 -1.22 8.62 1.46
C HIS A 24 -2.28 7.83 2.24
N ASP A 25 -2.34 6.51 2.04
CA ASP A 25 -3.25 5.64 2.76
C ASP A 25 -2.92 5.57 4.26
N ALA A 26 -1.63 5.54 4.60
CA ALA A 26 -1.18 5.63 5.98
C ALA A 26 -1.59 6.96 6.63
N ALA A 27 -1.48 8.07 5.89
CA ALA A 27 -1.93 9.38 6.36
C ALA A 27 -3.45 9.42 6.57
N ASN A 28 -4.24 8.84 5.67
CA ASN A 28 -5.69 8.79 5.81
C ASN A 28 -6.14 8.00 7.05
N ILE A 29 -5.49 6.88 7.36
CA ILE A 29 -5.81 6.08 8.55
C ILE A 29 -5.44 6.83 9.84
N LEU A 30 -4.29 7.48 9.85
CA LEU A 30 -3.77 8.17 11.04
C LEU A 30 -4.44 9.54 11.27
N ALA A 31 -4.85 10.24 10.20
CA ALA A 31 -5.42 11.58 10.30
C ALA A 31 -6.64 11.60 11.24
N THR A 32 -7.59 10.68 11.08
CA THR A 32 -8.82 10.65 11.89
C THR A 32 -8.55 10.22 13.33
N THR A 33 -7.79 9.14 13.54
CA THR A 33 -7.55 8.60 14.90
C THR A 33 -6.66 9.51 15.74
N VAL A 34 -5.69 10.20 15.12
CA VAL A 34 -4.78 11.12 15.81
C VAL A 34 -5.41 12.50 16.01
N SER A 35 -6.13 13.05 15.02
CA SER A 35 -6.78 14.37 15.15
C SER A 35 -7.88 14.38 16.21
N THR A 36 -8.66 13.30 16.31
CA THR A 36 -9.72 13.15 17.33
C THR A 36 -9.18 12.74 18.70
N ARG A 37 -7.87 12.45 18.81
CA ARG A 37 -7.21 11.92 20.02
C ARG A 37 -7.85 10.62 20.53
N ALA A 38 -8.52 9.85 19.67
CA ALA A 38 -9.15 8.59 20.03
C ALA A 38 -8.11 7.54 20.46
N LEU A 39 -6.93 7.54 19.82
CA LEU A 39 -5.82 6.64 20.13
C LEU A 39 -4.50 7.43 20.23
N SER A 40 -3.57 6.94 21.06
CA SER A 40 -2.21 7.50 21.05
C SER A 40 -1.52 7.22 19.71
N PRO A 41 -0.64 8.13 19.21
CA PRO A 41 -0.05 8.00 17.88
C PRO A 41 0.64 6.65 17.63
N LYS A 42 1.31 6.11 18.65
CA LYS A 42 1.95 4.78 18.57
C LYS A 42 0.94 3.65 18.39
N LYS A 43 -0.19 3.69 19.11
CA LYS A 43 -1.25 2.67 18.98
C LYS A 43 -1.96 2.78 17.64
N ALA A 44 -2.22 4.00 17.19
CA ALA A 44 -2.82 4.26 15.88
C ALA A 44 -1.93 3.73 14.75
N LEU A 45 -0.61 3.90 14.84
CA LEU A 45 0.35 3.36 13.87
C LEU A 45 0.34 1.83 13.83
N ILE A 46 0.43 1.17 14.99
CA ILE A 46 0.43 -0.30 15.03
C ILE A 46 -0.86 -0.85 14.43
N LEU A 47 -2.01 -0.31 14.84
CA LEU A 47 -3.31 -0.72 14.33
C LEU A 47 -3.41 -0.46 12.81
N GLY A 48 -3.02 0.73 12.36
CA GLY A 48 -3.09 1.12 10.96
C GLY A 48 -2.24 0.22 10.06
N VAL A 49 -0.99 -0.06 10.44
CA VAL A 49 -0.09 -0.92 9.67
C VAL A 49 -0.62 -2.36 9.64
N THR A 50 -1.10 -2.90 10.76
CA THR A 50 -1.66 -4.26 10.80
C THR A 50 -2.87 -4.41 9.89
N PHE A 51 -3.83 -3.49 9.95
CA PHE A 51 -5.02 -3.56 9.11
C PHE A 51 -4.73 -3.28 7.64
N GLN A 52 -3.80 -2.38 7.34
CA GLN A 52 -3.37 -2.11 5.95
C GLN A 52 -2.69 -3.35 5.34
N PHE A 53 -1.86 -4.05 6.10
CA PHE A 53 -1.23 -5.31 5.67
C PHE A 53 -2.28 -6.42 5.43
N ILE A 54 -3.22 -6.60 6.36
CA ILE A 54 -4.30 -7.59 6.21
C ILE A 54 -5.14 -7.26 4.97
N GLY A 55 -5.47 -5.98 4.76
CA GLY A 55 -6.20 -5.52 3.58
C GLY A 55 -5.47 -5.87 2.30
N ALA A 56 -4.18 -5.52 2.19
CA ALA A 56 -3.37 -5.82 1.02
C ALA A 56 -3.33 -7.33 0.71
N VAL A 57 -3.07 -8.18 1.71
CA VAL A 57 -2.99 -9.64 1.53
C VAL A 57 -4.36 -10.22 1.18
N SER A 58 -5.42 -9.78 1.85
CA SER A 58 -6.77 -10.34 1.69
C SER A 58 -7.38 -9.94 0.34
N VAL A 59 -7.22 -8.67 -0.05
CA VAL A 59 -7.74 -8.15 -1.32
C VAL A 59 -7.03 -8.80 -2.49
N VAL A 60 -5.70 -8.90 -2.46
CA VAL A 60 -4.94 -9.65 -3.47
C VAL A 60 -5.44 -11.09 -3.53
N SER A 61 -5.56 -11.79 -2.39
CA SER A 61 -6.00 -13.19 -2.39
C SER A 61 -7.40 -13.39 -3.01
N ILE A 62 -8.30 -12.42 -2.84
CA ILE A 62 -9.66 -12.46 -3.39
C ILE A 62 -9.68 -12.12 -4.88
N LEU A 63 -8.99 -11.04 -5.28
CA LEU A 63 -8.97 -10.59 -6.67
C LEU A 63 -8.20 -11.55 -7.60
N CYS A 64 -7.19 -12.22 -7.03
CA CYS A 64 -6.23 -13.04 -7.74
C CYS A 64 -6.55 -14.54 -7.74
N ASN A 65 -7.78 -14.92 -7.40
CA ASN A 65 -8.26 -16.30 -7.34
C ASN A 65 -8.01 -17.05 -8.67
N GLY A 66 -6.81 -17.63 -8.80
CA GLY A 66 -6.30 -18.31 -10.00
C GLY A 66 -5.89 -17.42 -11.17
N ARG A 67 -5.76 -16.09 -11.01
CA ARG A 67 -5.46 -15.14 -12.12
C ARG A 67 -4.16 -14.36 -11.88
N ASN A 68 -3.52 -13.92 -12.98
CA ASN A 68 -2.33 -13.08 -12.92
C ASN A 68 -2.67 -11.70 -12.35
N CYS A 69 -2.04 -11.36 -11.22
CA CYS A 69 -2.23 -10.10 -10.50
C CYS A 69 -1.02 -9.19 -10.48
N ALA A 70 -0.12 -9.36 -11.45
CA ALA A 70 1.07 -8.52 -11.55
C ALA A 70 0.76 -7.03 -11.81
N PHE A 71 -0.52 -6.64 -12.02
CA PHE A 71 -0.93 -5.29 -12.43
C PHE A 71 -2.17 -4.76 -11.71
N TYR A 72 -2.60 -5.39 -10.60
CA TYR A 72 -3.75 -4.97 -9.78
C TYR A 72 -3.32 -4.84 -8.33
#